data_AF-A0A3L7SWY8-F1
#
_entry.id   AF-A0A3L7SWY8-F1
#
_cell.length_a   1.000
_cell.length_b   1.000
_cell.length_c   1.000
_cell.angle_alpha   90.00
_cell.angle_beta   90.00
_cell.angle_gamma   90.00
#
_symmetry.space_group_name_H-M   'P 1'
#
loop_
_entity.id
_entity.type
_entity.pdbx_description
1 polymer ?
#
loop_
_entity_poly.entity_id
_entity_poly.type
_entity_poly.pdbx_seq_one_letter_code
_entity_poly.pdbx_strand_id
1 'polypeptide(L)'
;MENSKELKARSQRLANRLKELYPDAYCALTYHSPLQLLIATILSAQCTDVRVNMVTPALFKRFPTSFSLADANPNEIESLIRSTGFYKNKTKSIIACCKALVKDHHGEVPKTMEELVVLAGVGRKTANVVLGNAFGIPGLPVDTHVGRLSFRLGLSKSKDPVKIELDLHRVIKEEEWT
;
A
#
# COMPACT_ATOMS: atom_id res chain seq x y z
N MET A 1 30.41 9.66 14.62
CA MET A 1 29.20 8.91 14.22
C MET A 1 28.16 9.16 15.29
N GLU A 2 26.96 9.59 14.91
CA GLU A 2 25.82 9.75 15.83
C GLU A 2 25.55 8.40 16.52
N ASN A 3 25.38 8.37 17.85
CA ASN A 3 25.07 7.13 18.57
C ASN A 3 23.55 6.82 18.44
N SER A 4 23.16 5.54 18.56
CA SER A 4 21.78 5.05 18.39
C SER A 4 20.73 5.85 19.16
N LYS A 5 21.04 6.29 20.38
CA LYS A 5 20.15 7.11 21.22
C LYS A 5 19.90 8.51 20.63
N GLU A 6 20.94 9.14 20.09
CA GLU A 6 20.84 10.47 19.46
C GLU A 6 20.04 10.37 18.16
N LEU A 7 20.31 9.34 17.35
CA LEU A 7 19.58 9.07 16.12
C LEU A 7 18.09 8.87 16.39
N LYS A 8 17.72 8.08 17.40
CA LYS A 8 16.31 7.88 17.78
C LYS A 8 15.64 9.19 18.21
N ALA A 9 16.31 9.98 19.06
CA ALA A 9 15.78 11.27 19.50
C ALA A 9 15.61 12.27 18.34
N ARG A 10 16.58 12.32 17.40
CA ARG A 10 16.50 13.16 16.20
C ARG A 10 15.39 12.69 15.25
N SER A 11 15.27 11.39 15.04
CA SER A 11 14.22 10.78 14.19
C SER A 11 12.83 11.09 14.73
N GLN A 12 12.64 11.01 16.06
CA GLN A 12 11.38 11.39 16.69
C GLN A 12 11.05 12.88 16.52
N ARG A 13 12.03 13.77 16.72
CA ARG A 13 11.82 15.22 16.48
C ARG A 13 11.45 15.51 15.03
N LEU A 14 12.07 14.80 14.08
CA LEU A 14 11.75 14.90 12.66
C LEU A 14 10.31 14.44 12.39
N ALA A 15 9.90 13.27 12.91
CA ALA A 15 8.55 12.75 12.75
C ALA A 15 7.50 13.74 13.30
N ASN A 16 7.72 14.29 14.49
CA ASN A 16 6.85 15.31 15.08
C ASN A 16 6.76 16.56 14.18
N ARG A 17 7.90 17.03 13.64
CA ARG A 17 7.91 18.20 12.77
C ARG A 17 7.21 17.94 11.43
N LEU A 18 7.30 16.73 10.88
CA LEU A 18 6.57 16.34 9.69
C LEU A 18 5.05 16.33 9.95
N LYS A 19 4.61 15.82 11.10
CA LYS A 19 3.19 15.87 11.52
C LYS A 19 2.68 17.32 11.65
N GLU A 20 3.48 18.22 12.22
CA GLU A 20 3.12 19.64 12.31
C GLU A 20 3.01 20.33 10.93
N LEU A 21 3.91 19.97 9.99
CA LEU A 21 3.93 20.55 8.65
C LEU A 21 2.86 19.97 7.72
N TYR A 22 2.47 18.72 7.94
CA TYR A 22 1.49 17.98 7.14
C TYR A 22 0.44 17.33 8.06
N PRO A 23 -0.38 18.13 8.77
CA PRO A 23 -1.36 17.60 9.71
C PRO A 23 -2.46 16.78 9.02
N ASP A 24 -2.72 17.06 7.75
CA ASP A 24 -3.73 16.39 6.92
C ASP A 24 -3.11 15.31 6.01
N ALA A 25 -1.99 14.71 6.40
CA ALA A 25 -1.42 13.59 5.66
C ALA A 25 -2.24 12.31 5.91
N TYR A 26 -2.89 11.79 4.87
CA TYR A 26 -3.67 10.55 4.92
C TYR A 26 -3.53 9.75 3.61
N CYS A 27 -4.05 8.51 3.59
CA CYS A 27 -4.12 7.72 2.36
C CYS A 27 -5.05 8.39 1.33
N ALA A 28 -4.50 8.90 0.25
CA ALA A 28 -5.26 9.62 -0.77
C ALA A 28 -6.16 8.73 -1.64
N LEU A 29 -6.05 7.40 -1.54
CA LEU A 29 -6.93 6.46 -2.23
C LEU A 29 -8.30 6.41 -1.53
N THR A 30 -9.38 6.51 -2.30
CA THR A 30 -10.75 6.40 -1.77
C THR A 30 -11.18 4.94 -1.72
N TYR A 31 -11.57 4.45 -0.54
CA TYR A 31 -12.02 3.08 -0.31
C TYR A 31 -13.01 2.99 0.85
N HIS A 32 -13.82 1.93 0.87
CA HIS A 32 -14.81 1.66 1.92
C HIS A 32 -14.67 0.25 2.51
N SER A 33 -13.69 -0.53 2.04
CA SER A 33 -13.38 -1.86 2.57
C SER A 33 -11.92 -2.24 2.32
N PRO A 34 -11.37 -3.23 3.06
CA PRO A 34 -10.02 -3.73 2.81
C PRO A 34 -9.81 -4.22 1.37
N LEU A 35 -10.82 -4.86 0.78
CA LEU A 35 -10.78 -5.29 -0.63
C LEU A 35 -10.64 -4.08 -1.57
N GLN A 36 -11.42 -3.03 -1.36
CA GLN A 36 -11.34 -1.83 -2.19
C GLN A 36 -9.95 -1.18 -2.10
N LEU A 37 -9.39 -1.07 -0.90
CA LEU A 37 -8.03 -0.52 -0.72
C LEU A 37 -6.97 -1.40 -1.41
N LEU A 38 -7.07 -2.72 -1.26
CA LEU A 38 -6.15 -3.66 -1.89
C LEU A 38 -6.14 -3.48 -3.42
N ILE A 39 -7.31 -3.48 -4.05
CA ILE A 39 -7.43 -3.31 -5.50
C ILE A 39 -6.99 -1.92 -5.94
N ALA A 40 -7.38 -0.86 -5.21
CA ALA A 40 -6.93 0.50 -5.49
C ALA A 40 -5.40 0.64 -5.42
N THR A 41 -4.75 -0.06 -4.49
CA THR A 41 -3.30 -0.03 -4.34
C THR A 41 -2.59 -0.83 -5.43
N ILE A 42 -3.17 -1.93 -5.94
CA ILE A 42 -2.68 -2.61 -7.15
C ILE A 42 -2.79 -1.67 -8.37
N LEU A 43 -3.89 -0.91 -8.47
CA LEU A 43 -4.09 0.05 -9.56
C LEU A 43 -3.16 1.26 -9.48
N SER A 44 -2.75 1.69 -8.28
CA SER A 44 -1.86 2.84 -8.08
C SER A 44 -0.41 2.57 -8.50
N ALA A 45 -0.04 1.32 -8.76
CA ALA A 45 1.27 1.00 -9.33
C ALA A 45 1.49 1.78 -10.65
N GLN A 46 2.43 2.73 -10.62
CA GLN A 46 2.73 3.64 -11.73
C GLN A 46 1.50 4.42 -12.23
N CYS A 47 0.61 4.80 -11.32
CA CYS A 47 -0.59 5.59 -11.60
C CYS A 47 -0.79 6.61 -10.47
N THR A 48 -1.45 7.74 -10.76
CA THR A 48 -1.75 8.73 -9.73
C THR A 48 -3.01 8.34 -8.97
N ASP A 49 -3.07 8.67 -7.68
CA ASP A 49 -4.24 8.37 -6.84
C ASP A 49 -5.52 9.03 -7.39
N VAL A 50 -5.40 10.25 -7.94
CA VAL A 50 -6.50 10.93 -8.64
C VAL A 50 -7.06 10.06 -9.76
N ARG A 51 -6.21 9.46 -10.60
CA ARG A 51 -6.63 8.60 -11.70
C ARG A 51 -7.28 7.32 -11.21
N VAL A 52 -6.74 6.72 -10.15
CA VAL A 52 -7.32 5.53 -9.52
C VAL A 52 -8.72 5.85 -8.97
N ASN A 53 -8.86 6.95 -8.22
CA ASN A 53 -10.13 7.37 -7.62
C ASN A 53 -11.21 7.71 -8.66
N MET A 54 -10.85 8.08 -9.89
CA MET A 54 -11.82 8.28 -10.97
C MET A 54 -12.39 6.95 -11.51
N VAL A 55 -11.61 5.86 -11.52
CA VAL A 55 -12.02 4.59 -12.14
C VAL A 55 -12.62 3.59 -11.14
N THR A 56 -12.17 3.63 -9.88
CA THR A 56 -12.59 2.68 -8.86
C THR A 56 -14.09 2.70 -8.52
N PRO A 57 -14.82 3.83 -8.56
CA PRO A 57 -16.26 3.81 -8.27
C PRO A 57 -17.06 2.91 -9.23
N ALA A 58 -16.77 3.00 -10.53
CA ALA A 58 -17.42 2.16 -11.53
C ALA A 58 -16.99 0.69 -11.41
N LEU A 59 -15.70 0.44 -11.15
CA LEU A 59 -15.16 -0.90 -10.92
C LEU A 59 -15.83 -1.58 -9.72
N PHE A 60 -15.88 -0.92 -8.57
CA PHE A 60 -16.42 -1.48 -7.34
C PHE A 60 -17.94 -1.58 -7.34
N LYS A 61 -18.64 -0.72 -8.10
CA LYS A 61 -20.07 -0.89 -8.34
C LYS A 61 -20.35 -2.14 -9.17
N ARG A 62 -19.53 -2.42 -10.19
CA ARG A 62 -19.69 -3.59 -11.07
C ARG A 62 -19.26 -4.89 -10.37
N PHE A 63 -18.17 -4.83 -9.60
CA PHE A 63 -17.57 -5.97 -8.94
C PHE A 63 -17.34 -5.68 -7.44
N PRO A 64 -18.39 -5.76 -6.61
CA PRO A 64 -18.32 -5.36 -5.20
C PRO A 64 -17.57 -6.36 -4.30
N THR A 65 -17.36 -7.59 -4.75
CA THR A 65 -16.77 -8.67 -3.95
C THR A 65 -15.58 -9.33 -4.65
N SER A 66 -14.72 -9.97 -3.87
CA SER A 66 -13.61 -10.81 -4.35
C SER A 66 -14.13 -11.91 -5.27
N PHE A 67 -15.26 -12.54 -4.95
CA PHE A 67 -15.94 -13.51 -5.81
C PHE A 67 -16.28 -12.93 -7.19
N SER A 68 -16.90 -11.74 -7.23
CA SER A 68 -17.27 -11.09 -8.50
C SER A 68 -16.05 -10.67 -9.32
N LEU A 69 -14.95 -10.26 -8.68
CA LEU A 69 -13.69 -9.94 -9.36
C LEU A 69 -12.94 -11.18 -9.84
N ALA A 70 -13.00 -12.29 -9.08
CA ALA A 70 -12.33 -13.54 -9.42
C ALA A 70 -12.93 -14.21 -10.67
N ASP A 71 -14.24 -14.07 -10.87
CA ASP A 71 -14.98 -14.62 -12.01
C ASP A 71 -15.19 -13.61 -13.15
N ALA A 72 -14.72 -12.37 -12.99
CA ALA A 72 -14.92 -11.32 -13.96
C ALA A 72 -14.31 -11.65 -15.33
N ASN A 73 -15.02 -11.30 -16.41
CA ASN A 73 -14.45 -11.26 -17.75
C ASN A 73 -13.31 -10.21 -17.78
N PRO A 74 -12.06 -10.58 -18.13
CA PRO A 74 -10.94 -9.64 -18.19
C PRO A 74 -11.24 -8.39 -19.03
N ASN A 75 -11.95 -8.54 -20.15
CA ASN A 75 -12.27 -7.41 -21.03
C ASN A 75 -13.16 -6.35 -20.35
N GLU A 76 -14.06 -6.76 -19.45
CA GLU A 76 -14.89 -5.83 -18.68
C GLU A 76 -14.03 -5.00 -17.72
N ILE A 77 -13.15 -5.65 -16.95
CA ILE A 77 -12.22 -4.94 -16.05
C ILE A 77 -11.31 -4.03 -16.86
N GLU A 78 -10.67 -4.55 -17.93
CA GLU A 78 -9.77 -3.77 -18.79
C GLU A 78 -10.42 -2.50 -19.31
N SER A 79 -11.71 -2.56 -19.69
CA SER A 79 -12.46 -1.39 -20.16
C SER A 79 -12.61 -0.31 -19.08
N LEU A 80 -12.87 -0.70 -17.84
CA LEU A 80 -13.08 0.20 -16.70
C LEU A 80 -11.77 0.86 -16.25
N ILE A 81 -10.66 0.11 -16.28
CA ILE A 81 -9.37 0.57 -15.75
C ILE A 81 -8.35 0.97 -16.83
N ARG A 82 -8.75 1.03 -18.11
CA ARG A 82 -7.86 1.31 -19.25
C ARG A 82 -6.96 2.53 -19.04
N SER A 83 -7.50 3.55 -18.39
CA SER A 83 -6.81 4.83 -18.15
C SER A 83 -5.76 4.79 -17.03
N THR A 84 -5.60 3.67 -16.34
CA THR A 84 -4.60 3.51 -15.25
C THR A 84 -3.20 3.11 -15.74
N GLY A 85 -3.02 2.86 -17.04
CA GLY A 85 -1.75 2.35 -17.59
C GLY A 85 -1.46 0.92 -17.16
N PHE A 86 -0.73 0.14 -17.99
CA PHE A 86 -0.46 -1.29 -17.75
C PHE A 86 -1.72 -2.12 -17.41
N TYR A 87 -2.89 -1.67 -17.86
CA TYR A 87 -4.19 -2.15 -17.40
C TYR A 87 -4.41 -3.64 -17.65
N LYS A 88 -3.81 -4.22 -18.70
CA LYS A 88 -3.85 -5.66 -18.97
C LYS A 88 -3.17 -6.48 -17.87
N ASN A 89 -1.97 -6.05 -17.44
CA ASN A 89 -1.24 -6.70 -16.36
C ASN A 89 -1.95 -6.47 -15.02
N LYS A 90 -2.44 -5.26 -14.77
CA LYS A 90 -3.25 -4.97 -13.58
C LYS A 90 -4.51 -5.83 -13.51
N THR A 91 -5.22 -6.01 -14.63
CA THR A 91 -6.39 -6.89 -14.71
C THR A 91 -6.04 -8.33 -14.36
N LYS A 92 -4.95 -8.87 -14.94
CA LYS A 92 -4.45 -10.22 -14.59
C LYS A 92 -4.14 -10.33 -13.10
N SER A 93 -3.45 -9.34 -12.52
CA SER A 93 -3.14 -9.32 -11.09
C SER A 93 -4.39 -9.25 -10.22
N ILE A 94 -5.36 -8.39 -10.54
CA ILE A 94 -6.62 -8.25 -9.80
C ILE A 94 -7.39 -9.58 -9.77
N ILE A 95 -7.59 -10.20 -10.94
CA ILE A 95 -8.32 -11.47 -11.05
C ILE A 95 -7.57 -12.57 -10.30
N ALA A 96 -6.26 -12.71 -10.50
CA ALA A 96 -5.46 -13.73 -9.83
C ALA A 96 -5.42 -13.53 -8.30
N CYS A 97 -5.29 -12.28 -7.84
CA CYS A 97 -5.38 -11.92 -6.43
C CYS A 97 -6.73 -12.33 -5.85
N CYS A 98 -7.83 -11.96 -6.49
CA CYS A 98 -9.17 -12.30 -6.01
C CYS A 98 -9.46 -13.79 -6.04
N LYS A 99 -8.92 -14.54 -7.02
CA LYS A 99 -9.00 -16.01 -7.04
C LYS A 99 -8.28 -16.64 -5.85
N ALA A 100 -7.09 -16.14 -5.49
CA ALA A 100 -6.39 -16.58 -4.28
C ALA A 100 -7.17 -16.23 -3.01
N LEU A 101 -7.73 -15.02 -2.92
CA LEU A 101 -8.60 -14.64 -1.78
C LEU A 101 -9.79 -15.59 -1.64
N VAL A 102 -10.50 -15.89 -2.73
CA VAL A 102 -11.66 -16.79 -2.71
C VAL A 102 -11.26 -18.20 -2.28
N LYS A 103 -10.17 -18.72 -2.84
CA LYS A 103 -9.73 -20.10 -2.62
C LYS A 103 -9.14 -20.31 -1.22
N ASP A 104 -8.22 -19.43 -0.82
CA ASP A 104 -7.36 -19.65 0.34
C ASP A 104 -7.78 -18.81 1.57
N HIS A 105 -8.61 -17.77 1.38
CA HIS A 105 -9.04 -16.85 2.43
C HIS A 105 -10.56 -16.59 2.46
N HIS A 106 -11.37 -17.48 1.85
CA HIS A 106 -12.84 -17.38 1.81
C HIS A 106 -13.39 -16.04 1.28
N GLY A 107 -12.60 -15.37 0.44
CA GLY A 107 -12.95 -14.07 -0.16
C GLY A 107 -12.59 -12.86 0.70
N GLU A 108 -12.01 -13.04 1.88
CA GLU A 108 -11.57 -11.96 2.76
C GLU A 108 -10.10 -11.59 2.53
N VAL A 109 -9.76 -10.31 2.76
CA VAL A 109 -8.36 -9.85 2.70
C VAL A 109 -7.65 -10.25 3.99
N PRO A 110 -6.53 -11.01 3.92
CA PRO A 110 -5.80 -11.42 5.11
C PRO A 110 -5.12 -10.24 5.82
N LYS A 111 -4.82 -10.44 7.11
CA LYS A 111 -4.29 -9.40 8.02
C LYS A 111 -2.82 -9.61 8.38
N THR A 112 -2.09 -10.42 7.62
CA THR A 112 -0.66 -10.67 7.84
C THR A 112 0.17 -10.32 6.62
N MET A 113 1.42 -9.93 6.84
CA MET A 113 2.35 -9.60 5.76
C MET A 113 2.61 -10.82 4.87
N GLU A 114 2.82 -11.97 5.48
CA GLU A 114 3.16 -13.23 4.82
C GLU A 114 2.08 -13.67 3.85
N GLU A 115 0.80 -13.56 4.25
CA GLU A 115 -0.34 -13.90 3.40
C GLU A 115 -0.60 -12.85 2.32
N LEU A 116 -0.35 -11.56 2.61
CA LEU A 116 -0.58 -10.50 1.61
C LEU A 116 0.44 -10.55 0.47
N VAL A 117 1.73 -10.74 0.76
CA VAL A 117 2.80 -10.65 -0.26
C VAL A 117 2.80 -11.81 -1.27
N VAL A 118 2.08 -12.90 -0.99
CA VAL A 118 1.90 -14.00 -1.94
C VAL A 118 0.77 -13.73 -2.95
N LEU A 119 -0.07 -12.73 -2.70
CA LEU A 119 -1.15 -12.34 -3.62
C LEU A 119 -0.60 -11.63 -4.86
N ALA A 120 -1.17 -11.94 -6.01
CA ALA A 120 -0.73 -11.38 -7.29
C ALA A 120 -0.86 -9.84 -7.31
N GLY A 121 0.23 -9.15 -7.66
CA GLY A 121 0.26 -7.68 -7.69
C GLY A 121 0.46 -7.02 -6.32
N VAL A 122 0.68 -7.80 -5.25
CA VAL A 122 0.89 -7.30 -3.90
C VAL A 122 2.35 -7.50 -3.50
N GLY A 123 3.10 -6.40 -3.42
CA GLY A 123 4.43 -6.39 -2.80
C GLY A 123 4.36 -5.92 -1.34
N ARG A 124 5.50 -5.97 -0.63
CA ARG A 124 5.61 -5.53 0.78
C ARG A 124 5.07 -4.11 1.02
N LYS A 125 5.34 -3.17 0.10
CA LYS A 125 4.77 -1.81 0.17
C LYS A 125 3.24 -1.80 0.11
N THR A 126 2.65 -2.57 -0.81
CA THR A 126 1.19 -2.70 -0.93
C THR A 126 0.61 -3.33 0.33
N ALA A 127 1.25 -4.39 0.86
CA ALA A 127 0.83 -5.04 2.08
C ALA A 127 0.85 -4.07 3.28
N ASN A 128 1.92 -3.29 3.47
CA ASN A 128 1.99 -2.28 4.53
C ASN A 128 0.90 -1.21 4.41
N VAL A 129 0.59 -0.74 3.19
CA VAL A 129 -0.53 0.20 2.98
C VAL A 129 -1.85 -0.40 3.46
N VAL A 130 -2.13 -1.66 3.10
CA VAL A 130 -3.38 -2.34 3.47
C VAL A 130 -3.46 -2.62 4.97
N LEU A 131 -2.39 -3.16 5.57
CA LEU A 131 -2.32 -3.44 7.01
C LEU A 131 -2.55 -2.18 7.83
N GLY A 132 -1.84 -1.10 7.52
CA GLY A 132 -1.97 0.17 8.21
C GLY A 132 -3.36 0.78 8.04
N ASN A 133 -3.77 1.03 6.80
CA ASN A 133 -4.93 1.89 6.54
C ASN A 133 -6.28 1.16 6.60
N ALA A 134 -6.34 -0.15 6.32
CA ALA A 134 -7.60 -0.90 6.37
C ALA A 134 -7.78 -1.68 7.68
N PHE A 135 -6.70 -2.05 8.37
CA PHE A 135 -6.78 -2.87 9.58
C PHE A 135 -6.21 -2.19 10.84
N GLY A 136 -5.59 -1.02 10.73
CA GLY A 136 -4.94 -0.34 11.85
C GLY A 136 -3.73 -1.10 12.40
N ILE A 137 -3.16 -2.01 11.61
CA ILE A 137 -1.98 -2.78 11.98
C ILE A 137 -0.76 -1.98 11.51
N PRO A 138 0.12 -1.52 12.42
CA PRO A 138 1.25 -0.68 12.07
C PRO A 138 2.08 -1.24 10.92
N GLY A 139 2.20 -0.48 9.85
CA GLY A 139 3.01 -0.81 8.70
C GLY A 139 3.59 0.45 8.09
N LEU A 140 4.91 0.44 7.81
CA LEU A 140 5.59 1.59 7.24
C LEU A 140 5.88 1.35 5.75
N PRO A 141 5.02 1.81 4.82
CA PRO A 141 5.22 1.60 3.40
C PRO A 141 6.37 2.46 2.88
N VAL A 142 7.51 1.82 2.56
CA VAL A 142 8.65 2.51 1.94
C VAL A 142 8.45 2.63 0.44
N ASP A 143 8.11 3.84 -0.01
CA ASP A 143 8.04 4.22 -1.42
C ASP A 143 9.29 5.02 -1.84
N THR A 144 9.25 5.62 -3.03
CA THR A 144 10.36 6.45 -3.53
C THR A 144 10.61 7.70 -2.69
N HIS A 145 9.56 8.29 -2.11
CA HIS A 145 9.66 9.52 -1.32
C HIS A 145 10.22 9.21 0.07
N VAL A 146 9.68 8.20 0.75
CA VAL A 146 10.20 7.70 2.02
C VAL A 146 11.65 7.28 1.85
N GLY A 147 11.97 6.45 0.84
CA GLY A 147 13.35 6.01 0.61
C GLY A 147 14.33 7.17 0.36
N ARG A 148 13.92 8.15 -0.44
CA ARG A 148 14.73 9.35 -0.73
C ARG A 148 14.96 10.19 0.52
N LEU A 149 13.92 10.44 1.32
CA LEU A 149 14.02 11.23 2.54
C LEU A 149 14.82 10.50 3.61
N SER A 150 14.60 9.21 3.82
CA SER A 150 15.36 8.39 4.77
C SER A 150 16.86 8.43 4.48
N PHE A 151 17.25 8.38 3.21
CA PHE A 151 18.65 8.52 2.83
C PHE A 151 19.18 9.94 3.05
N ARG A 152 18.46 10.97 2.55
CA ARG A 152 18.90 12.37 2.65
C ARG A 152 18.99 12.89 4.08
N LEU A 153 18.12 12.40 4.96
CA LEU A 153 18.05 12.78 6.37
C LEU A 153 18.93 11.88 7.25
N GLY A 154 19.66 10.92 6.66
CA GLY A 154 20.55 10.02 7.37
C GLY A 154 19.84 9.09 8.36
N LEU A 155 18.59 8.70 8.06
CA LEU A 155 17.83 7.70 8.82
C LEU A 155 18.20 6.27 8.41
N SER A 156 18.60 6.09 7.14
CA SER A 156 19.15 4.84 6.62
C SER A 156 20.29 5.14 5.65
N LYS A 157 21.27 4.22 5.57
CA LYS A 157 22.34 4.23 4.55
C LYS A 157 22.01 3.32 3.37
N SER A 158 20.92 2.56 3.45
CA SER A 158 20.49 1.61 2.43
C SER A 158 19.70 2.31 1.33
N LYS A 159 19.70 1.71 0.13
CA LYS A 159 18.75 2.01 -0.95
C LYS A 159 17.69 0.92 -1.12
N ASP A 160 17.86 -0.20 -0.43
CA ASP A 160 16.91 -1.30 -0.41
C ASP A 160 15.70 -0.93 0.48
N PRO A 161 14.46 -0.95 -0.05
CA PRO A 161 13.27 -0.55 0.69
C PRO A 161 13.01 -1.35 1.97
N VAL A 162 13.30 -2.66 1.96
CA VAL A 162 13.09 -3.54 3.12
C VAL A 162 14.06 -3.19 4.23
N LYS A 163 15.33 -2.93 3.89
CA LYS A 163 16.31 -2.46 4.88
C LYS A 163 15.96 -1.08 5.42
N ILE A 164 15.46 -0.17 4.57
CA ILE A 164 15.03 1.16 5.01
C ILE A 164 13.86 1.04 5.99
N GLU A 165 12.87 0.20 5.69
CA GLU A 165 11.74 -0.09 6.58
C GLU A 165 12.23 -0.57 7.96
N LEU A 166 13.11 -1.57 7.98
CA LEU A 166 13.69 -2.10 9.23
C LEU A 166 14.54 -1.07 10.00
N ASP A 167 15.25 -0.18 9.30
CA ASP A 167 16.00 0.90 9.93
C ASP A 167 15.05 1.91 10.58
N LEU A 168 13.96 2.28 9.87
CA LEU A 168 12.94 3.21 10.38
C LEU A 168 12.20 2.62 11.60
N HIS A 169 11.89 1.32 11.59
CA HIS A 169 11.26 0.64 12.72
C HIS A 169 12.06 0.77 14.03
N ARG A 170 13.39 0.91 13.95
CA ARG A 170 14.26 1.05 15.14
C ARG A 170 14.23 2.46 15.73
N VAL A 171 13.86 3.46 14.94
CA VAL A 171 14.03 4.88 15.29
C VAL A 171 12.73 5.68 15.37
N ILE A 172 11.64 5.19 14.77
CA ILE A 172 10.29 5.77 14.86
C ILE A 172 9.40 4.81 15.67
N LYS A 173 8.57 5.35 16.56
CA LYS A 173 7.62 4.56 17.36
C LYS A 173 6.59 3.87 16.46
N GLU A 174 6.23 2.65 16.82
CA GLU A 174 5.31 1.82 16.04
C GLU A 174 3.91 2.46 15.90
N GLU A 175 3.44 3.15 16.94
CA GLU A 175 2.17 3.90 16.91
C GLU A 175 2.12 5.03 15.86
N GLU A 176 3.26 5.37 15.25
CA GLU A 176 3.39 6.50 14.30
C GLU A 176 3.72 6.07 12.87
N TRP A 177 3.66 4.77 12.55
CA TRP A 177 4.01 4.27 11.22
C TRP A 177 2.94 4.48 10.15
N THR A 178 1.68 4.68 10.55
CA THR A 178 0.54 4.81 9.63
C THR A 178 -0.22 6.11 9.90
#